data_AF-A0A6C0IU19-F1
#
_entry.id   AF-A0A6C0IU19-F1
#
_cell.length_a   1.000
_cell.length_b   1.000
_cell.length_c   1.000
_cell.angle_alpha   90.00
_cell.angle_beta   90.00
_cell.angle_gamma   90.00
#
_symmetry.space_group_name_H-M   'P 1'
#
loop_
_entity.id
_entity.type
_entity.pdbx_description
1 polymer ?
#
loop_
_entity_poly.entity_id
_entity_poly.type
_entity_poly.pdbx_seq_one_letter_code
_entity_poly.pdbx_strand_id
1 'polypeptide(L)'
;MSSTNSCFYCAENHHLAECNNNTLFYLARSIYSIHTFYMSCNPPEYDEFYSTLRRRFNLKELKSICIRFLYGRSGLTKQQYINRIEDHIHLLASIHLSNPMNDFIQQYISNNPDNAQDITIVSSSSQVYNYMLVPVNPTNEKKSSFQLQVVCNNNINSETLVSCPICLEDNIDSTNKIQLNCKHDYCFDCISKVIHMNNENPKCSLCRKTITTLCIQDGCKELIDNLNGIMN
;
A
#
# COMPACT_ATOMS: atom_id res chain seq x y z
N MET A 1 2.55 17.83 -34.93
CA MET A 1 2.40 18.58 -33.67
C MET A 1 2.26 17.57 -32.55
N SER A 2 3.34 17.31 -31.81
CA SER A 2 3.37 16.36 -30.71
C SER A 2 2.75 17.01 -29.47
N SER A 3 1.50 16.66 -29.17
CA SER A 3 0.89 17.00 -27.88
C SER A 3 1.75 16.39 -26.79
N THR A 4 2.46 17.23 -26.03
CA THR A 4 3.18 16.85 -24.82
C THR A 4 2.15 16.29 -23.85
N ASN A 5 2.01 14.96 -23.83
CA ASN A 5 1.14 14.24 -22.91
C ASN A 5 1.76 14.40 -21.52
N SER A 6 1.32 15.43 -20.78
CA SER A 6 1.64 15.55 -19.37
C SER A 6 1.21 14.27 -18.65
N CYS A 7 2.10 13.77 -17.79
CA CYS A 7 1.81 12.60 -16.99
C CYS A 7 0.66 12.91 -16.04
N PHE A 8 -0.38 12.08 -16.06
CA PHE A 8 -1.57 12.35 -15.28
C PHE A 8 -1.34 12.36 -13.76
N TYR A 9 -0.29 11.68 -13.27
CA TYR A 9 -0.07 11.52 -11.84
C TYR A 9 0.82 12.60 -11.23
N CYS A 10 1.76 13.18 -11.97
CA CYS A 10 2.69 14.17 -11.43
C CYS A 10 2.65 15.52 -12.18
N ALA A 11 1.81 15.67 -13.20
CA ALA A 11 1.72 16.86 -14.04
C ALA A 11 3.01 17.26 -14.79
N GLU A 12 4.07 16.46 -14.70
CA GLU A 12 5.32 16.66 -15.43
C GLU A 12 5.22 16.19 -16.88
N ASN A 13 6.07 16.75 -17.73
CA ASN A 13 6.15 16.38 -19.15
C ASN A 13 7.08 15.18 -19.35
N HIS A 14 6.60 13.98 -19.03
CA HIS A 14 7.30 12.73 -19.29
C HIS A 14 6.35 11.63 -19.74
N HIS A 15 6.89 10.58 -20.36
CA HIS A 15 6.10 9.43 -20.75
C HIS A 15 5.63 8.66 -19.51
N LEU A 16 4.37 8.21 -19.48
CA LEU A 16 3.81 7.50 -18.31
C LEU A 16 4.61 6.25 -17.93
N ALA A 17 5.27 5.62 -18.91
CA ALA A 17 6.16 4.47 -18.68
C ALA A 17 7.43 4.82 -17.90
N GLU A 18 7.79 6.09 -17.79
CA GLU A 18 8.97 6.61 -17.06
C GLU A 18 8.55 7.30 -15.76
N CYS A 19 7.26 7.36 -15.46
CA CYS A 19 6.75 8.02 -14.28
C CYS A 19 7.18 7.30 -13.00
N ASN A 20 7.73 8.06 -12.06
CA ASN A 20 8.14 7.59 -10.74
C ASN A 20 7.18 8.03 -9.62
N ASN A 21 5.95 8.41 -9.97
CA ASN A 21 4.95 8.75 -8.96
C ASN A 21 4.60 7.53 -8.09
N ASN A 22 4.72 7.66 -6.78
CA ASN A 22 4.46 6.59 -5.81
C ASN A 22 3.04 6.00 -5.91
N THR A 23 2.07 6.78 -6.39
CA THR A 23 0.69 6.31 -6.64
C THR A 23 0.65 5.13 -7.59
N LEU A 24 1.49 5.12 -8.64
CA LEU A 24 1.54 3.99 -9.59
C LEU A 24 2.00 2.70 -8.91
N PHE A 25 2.97 2.79 -7.99
CA PHE A 25 3.45 1.65 -7.22
C PHE A 25 2.38 1.15 -6.24
N TYR A 26 1.66 2.06 -5.56
CA TYR A 26 0.56 1.69 -4.67
C TYR A 26 -0.58 0.99 -5.42
N LEU A 27 -0.94 1.49 -6.60
CA LEU A 27 -1.95 0.87 -7.45
C LEU A 27 -1.54 -0.53 -7.88
N ALA A 28 -0.30 -0.70 -8.38
CA ALA A 28 0.22 -2.01 -8.76
C ALA A 28 0.22 -2.98 -7.56
N ARG A 29 0.72 -2.54 -6.40
CA ARG A 29 0.73 -3.33 -5.16
C ARG A 29 -0.68 -3.75 -4.73
N SER A 30 -1.67 -2.85 -4.86
CA SER A 30 -3.06 -3.17 -4.55
C SER A 30 -3.62 -4.27 -5.46
N ILE A 31 -3.28 -4.27 -6.76
CA ILE A 31 -3.69 -5.32 -7.67
C ILE A 31 -3.07 -6.67 -7.30
N TYR A 32 -1.77 -6.71 -7.00
CA TYR A 32 -1.10 -7.93 -6.56
C TYR A 32 -1.69 -8.49 -5.26
N SER A 33 -2.03 -7.62 -4.32
CA SER A 33 -2.69 -8.02 -3.07
C SER A 33 -4.05 -8.68 -3.33
N ILE A 34 -4.85 -8.10 -4.23
CA ILE A 34 -6.17 -8.65 -4.60
C ILE A 34 -5.99 -10.02 -5.28
N HIS A 35 -5.05 -10.14 -6.21
CA HIS A 35 -4.74 -11.42 -6.85
C HIS A 35 -4.32 -12.48 -5.82
N THR A 36 -3.40 -12.14 -4.92
CA THR A 36 -2.89 -13.06 -3.89
C THR A 36 -4.01 -13.55 -2.97
N PHE A 37 -4.93 -12.65 -2.57
CA PHE A 37 -6.11 -13.01 -1.79
C PHE A 37 -6.97 -14.06 -2.51
N TYR A 38 -7.36 -13.80 -3.75
CA TYR A 38 -8.23 -14.72 -4.50
C TYR A 38 -7.55 -16.04 -4.88
N MET A 39 -6.23 -16.05 -5.08
CA MET A 39 -5.48 -17.29 -5.28
C MET A 39 -5.31 -18.12 -4.01
N SER A 40 -5.45 -17.51 -2.83
CA SER A 40 -5.39 -18.22 -1.55
C SER A 40 -6.71 -18.87 -1.14
N CYS A 41 -7.82 -18.50 -1.79
CA CYS A 41 -9.12 -19.14 -1.62
C CYS A 41 -9.13 -20.53 -2.26
N ASN A 42 -9.84 -21.49 -1.65
CA ASN A 42 -10.07 -22.83 -2.20
C ASN A 42 -11.57 -23.06 -2.40
N PRO A 43 -12.09 -23.12 -3.65
CA PRO A 43 -11.37 -23.00 -4.92
C PRO A 43 -10.99 -21.54 -5.26
N PRO A 44 -10.06 -21.31 -6.22
CA PRO A 44 -9.75 -19.96 -6.69
C PRO A 44 -10.96 -19.32 -7.38
N GLU A 45 -11.35 -18.13 -6.93
CA GLU A 45 -12.52 -17.41 -7.43
C GLU A 45 -12.12 -16.33 -8.45
N TYR A 46 -11.70 -16.76 -9.65
CA TYR A 46 -11.25 -15.84 -10.71
C TYR A 46 -12.33 -14.83 -11.11
N ASP A 47 -13.60 -15.24 -11.18
CA ASP A 47 -14.70 -14.34 -11.49
C ASP A 47 -14.84 -13.19 -10.48
N GLU A 48 -14.57 -13.47 -9.21
CA GLU A 48 -14.55 -12.44 -8.17
C GLU A 48 -13.33 -11.53 -8.28
N PHE A 49 -12.16 -12.08 -8.62
CA PHE A 49 -10.96 -11.30 -8.91
C PHE A 49 -11.23 -10.25 -10.00
N TYR A 50 -11.79 -10.66 -11.14
CA TYR A 50 -12.12 -9.75 -12.24
C TYR A 50 -13.17 -8.72 -11.84
N SER A 51 -14.21 -9.15 -11.13
CA SER A 51 -15.28 -8.28 -10.66
C SER A 51 -14.75 -7.21 -9.71
N THR A 52 -13.83 -7.59 -8.82
CA THR A 52 -13.14 -6.67 -7.90
C THR A 52 -12.26 -5.68 -8.65
N LEU A 53 -11.46 -6.10 -9.63
CA LEU A 53 -10.67 -5.18 -10.44
C LEU A 53 -11.55 -4.20 -11.22
N ARG A 54 -12.65 -4.69 -11.80
CA ARG A 54 -13.60 -3.87 -12.58
C ARG A 54 -14.31 -2.85 -11.70
N ARG A 55 -14.62 -3.17 -10.45
CA ARG A 55 -15.29 -2.26 -9.50
C ARG A 55 -14.33 -1.25 -8.89
N ARG A 56 -13.14 -1.69 -8.47
CA ARG A 56 -12.22 -0.87 -7.65
C ARG A 56 -11.36 0.09 -8.45
N PHE A 57 -10.94 -0.29 -9.66
CA PHE A 57 -10.03 0.52 -10.46
C PHE A 57 -10.77 1.14 -11.64
N ASN A 58 -10.55 2.42 -11.90
CA ASN A 58 -11.05 3.07 -13.11
C ASN A 58 -10.17 2.74 -14.33
N LEU A 59 -10.65 3.06 -15.54
CA LEU A 59 -9.93 2.76 -16.78
C LEU A 59 -8.54 3.40 -16.81
N LYS A 60 -8.40 4.58 -16.19
CA LYS A 60 -7.16 5.34 -16.19
C LYS A 60 -6.08 4.66 -15.35
N GLU A 61 -6.44 4.17 -14.17
CA GLU A 61 -5.52 3.45 -13.28
C GLU A 61 -5.03 2.17 -13.94
N LEU A 62 -5.96 1.37 -14.47
CA LEU A 62 -5.64 0.13 -15.19
C LEU A 62 -4.72 0.40 -16.39
N LYS A 63 -5.04 1.41 -17.21
CA LYS A 63 -4.20 1.85 -18.32
C LYS A 63 -2.79 2.23 -17.84
N SER A 64 -2.69 2.92 -16.71
CA SER A 64 -1.42 3.45 -16.22
C SER A 64 -0.52 2.35 -15.68
N ILE A 65 -1.10 1.37 -14.98
CA ILE A 65 -0.42 0.16 -14.55
C ILE A 65 0.08 -0.62 -15.77
N CYS A 66 -0.78 -0.82 -16.78
CA CYS A 66 -0.38 -1.55 -17.98
C CYS A 66 0.74 -0.87 -18.77
N ILE A 67 0.69 0.46 -18.92
CA ILE A 67 1.75 1.18 -19.64
C ILE A 67 3.06 1.16 -18.85
N ARG A 68 3.01 1.35 -17.53
CA ARG A 68 4.21 1.44 -16.68
C ARG A 68 4.90 0.10 -16.46
N PHE A 69 4.14 -0.93 -16.10
CA PHE A 69 4.71 -2.19 -15.64
C PHE A 69 4.66 -3.30 -16.69
N LEU A 70 3.74 -3.21 -17.66
CA LEU A 70 3.50 -4.28 -18.64
C LEU A 70 3.94 -3.90 -20.06
N TYR A 71 4.56 -2.74 -20.24
CA TYR A 71 4.91 -2.17 -21.55
C TYR A 71 3.73 -2.21 -22.53
N GLY A 72 2.51 -1.97 -22.00
CA GLY A 72 1.25 -2.12 -22.73
C GLY A 72 0.98 -0.99 -23.73
N ARG A 73 0.10 -1.25 -24.71
CA ARG A 73 -0.38 -0.24 -25.66
C ARG A 73 -1.53 0.59 -25.06
N SER A 74 -1.64 1.84 -25.49
CA SER A 74 -2.81 2.69 -25.21
C SER A 74 -4.02 2.28 -26.07
N GLY A 75 -5.22 2.68 -25.65
CA GLY A 75 -6.44 2.53 -26.46
C GLY A 75 -7.15 1.19 -26.30
N LEU A 76 -6.84 0.44 -25.23
CA LEU A 76 -7.54 -0.79 -24.89
C LEU A 76 -8.81 -0.50 -24.07
N THR A 77 -9.76 -1.42 -24.12
CA THR A 77 -10.94 -1.38 -23.23
C THR A 77 -10.53 -1.73 -21.80
N LYS A 78 -11.41 -1.41 -20.84
CA LYS A 78 -11.19 -1.75 -19.43
C LYS A 78 -10.94 -3.25 -19.24
N GLN A 79 -11.72 -4.10 -19.91
CA GLN A 79 -11.56 -5.55 -19.85
C GLN A 79 -10.24 -6.01 -20.45
N GLN A 80 -9.82 -5.44 -21.58
CA GLN A 80 -8.54 -5.79 -22.21
C GLN A 80 -7.34 -5.41 -21.33
N TYR A 81 -7.43 -4.31 -20.57
CA TYR A 81 -6.39 -3.99 -19.57
C TYR A 81 -6.36 -4.99 -18.42
N ILE A 82 -7.53 -5.39 -17.91
CA ILE A 82 -7.64 -6.40 -16.86
C ILE A 82 -7.03 -7.74 -17.30
N ASN A 83 -7.39 -8.24 -18.48
CA ASN A 83 -6.84 -9.49 -19.01
C ASN A 83 -5.30 -9.43 -19.12
N ARG A 84 -4.74 -8.30 -19.57
CA ARG A 84 -3.28 -8.14 -19.64
C ARG A 84 -2.59 -8.13 -18.27
N ILE A 85 -3.23 -7.53 -17.28
CA ILE A 85 -2.73 -7.53 -15.91
C ILE A 85 -2.67 -8.96 -15.39
N GLU A 86 -3.73 -9.73 -15.61
CA GLU A 86 -3.77 -11.14 -15.25
C GLU A 86 -2.71 -11.97 -15.98
N ASP A 87 -2.62 -11.86 -17.31
CA ASP A 87 -1.60 -12.58 -18.11
C ASP A 87 -0.20 -12.33 -17.54
N HIS A 88 0.09 -11.10 -17.14
CA HIS A 88 1.36 -10.75 -16.54
C HIS A 88 1.54 -11.35 -15.14
N ILE A 89 0.51 -11.32 -14.30
CA ILE A 89 0.60 -11.91 -12.97
C ILE A 89 0.80 -13.43 -13.08
N HIS A 90 0.10 -14.12 -13.99
CA HIS A 90 0.34 -15.53 -14.28
C HIS A 90 1.73 -15.80 -14.84
N LEU A 91 2.24 -14.92 -15.71
CA LEU A 91 3.62 -15.02 -16.19
C LEU A 91 4.61 -14.91 -15.01
N LEU A 92 4.44 -13.96 -14.10
CA LEU A 92 5.30 -13.83 -12.92
C LEU A 92 5.17 -15.03 -11.98
N ALA A 93 3.94 -15.51 -11.75
CA ALA A 93 3.70 -16.70 -10.94
C ALA A 93 4.36 -17.95 -11.54
N SER A 94 4.27 -18.11 -12.87
CA SER A 94 4.92 -19.23 -13.56
C SER A 94 6.44 -19.12 -13.57
N ILE A 95 7.02 -17.93 -13.68
CA ILE A 95 8.47 -17.70 -13.52
C ILE A 95 8.91 -18.05 -12.09
N HIS A 96 8.11 -17.73 -11.06
CA HIS A 96 8.42 -18.08 -9.69
C HIS A 96 8.30 -19.58 -9.40
N LEU A 97 7.30 -20.25 -9.99
CA LEU A 97 7.13 -21.71 -9.85
C LEU A 97 8.16 -22.50 -10.66
N SER A 98 8.64 -21.96 -11.78
CA SER A 98 9.62 -22.62 -12.65
C SER A 98 11.07 -22.35 -12.27
N ASN A 99 11.35 -21.74 -11.12
CA ASN A 99 12.73 -21.40 -10.74
C ASN A 99 13.56 -22.69 -10.59
N PRO A 100 14.41 -23.06 -11.58
CA PRO A 100 15.13 -24.33 -11.57
C PRO A 100 16.22 -24.33 -10.48
N MET A 101 16.53 -23.15 -9.93
CA MET A 101 17.32 -23.01 -8.71
C MET A 101 16.67 -23.71 -7.52
N ASN A 102 15.33 -23.74 -7.42
CA ASN A 102 14.69 -24.43 -6.30
C ASN A 102 14.87 -25.93 -6.40
N ASP A 103 14.68 -26.53 -7.58
CA ASP A 103 14.94 -27.96 -7.76
C ASP A 103 16.41 -28.32 -7.58
N PHE A 104 17.33 -27.47 -8.05
CA PHE A 104 18.77 -27.69 -7.86
C PHE A 104 19.21 -27.50 -6.40
N ILE A 105 18.65 -26.52 -5.69
CA ILE A 105 18.90 -26.28 -4.26
C ILE A 105 18.30 -27.42 -3.43
N GLN A 106 17.07 -27.86 -3.74
CA GLN A 106 16.44 -29.00 -3.06
C GLN A 106 17.20 -30.31 -3.33
N GLN A 107 17.67 -30.53 -4.56
CA GLN A 107 18.52 -31.67 -4.90
C GLN A 107 19.89 -31.59 -4.21
N TYR A 108 20.50 -30.41 -4.12
CA TYR A 108 21.77 -30.21 -3.43
C TYR A 108 21.66 -30.38 -1.91
N ILE A 109 20.58 -29.87 -1.28
CA ILE A 109 20.27 -30.04 0.15
C ILE A 109 20.00 -31.51 0.46
N SER A 110 19.24 -32.20 -0.39
CA SER A 110 18.99 -33.65 -0.26
C SER A 110 20.30 -34.46 -0.31
N ASN A 111 21.26 -34.04 -1.12
CA ASN A 111 22.55 -34.70 -1.25
C ASN A 111 23.60 -34.25 -0.20
N ASN A 112 23.38 -33.14 0.51
CA ASN A 112 24.34 -32.55 1.47
C ASN A 112 23.60 -31.94 2.68
N PRO A 113 22.97 -32.78 3.54
CA PRO A 113 22.07 -32.30 4.59
C PRO A 113 22.75 -31.42 5.64
N ASP A 114 24.04 -31.61 5.88
CA ASP A 114 24.81 -30.84 6.87
C ASP A 114 25.07 -29.38 6.45
N ASN A 115 24.93 -29.06 5.16
CA ASN A 115 25.15 -27.73 4.60
C ASN A 115 23.86 -26.92 4.40
N ALA A 116 22.70 -27.46 4.80
CA ALA A 116 21.40 -26.84 4.55
C ALA A 116 21.23 -25.47 5.23
N GLN A 117 21.89 -25.26 6.38
CA GLN A 117 21.79 -24.02 7.15
C GLN A 117 22.46 -22.82 6.45
N ASP A 118 23.56 -23.05 5.71
CA ASP A 118 24.32 -21.96 5.08
C ASP A 118 23.72 -21.49 3.75
N ILE A 119 23.04 -22.38 3.02
CA ILE A 119 22.46 -22.09 1.69
C ILE A 119 21.19 -21.23 1.82
N THR A 120 20.48 -21.33 2.94
CA THR A 120 19.25 -20.58 3.21
C THR A 120 19.47 -19.06 3.22
N ILE A 121 20.71 -18.60 3.43
CA ILE A 121 21.07 -17.18 3.53
C ILE A 121 21.32 -16.55 2.15
N VAL A 122 21.76 -17.33 1.16
CA VAL A 122 22.23 -16.82 -0.15
C VAL A 122 21.11 -16.64 -1.17
N SER A 123 19.99 -17.38 -1.07
CA SER A 123 18.82 -17.21 -1.95
C SER A 123 18.09 -15.87 -1.77
N SER A 124 18.45 -15.10 -0.72
CA SER A 124 17.86 -13.80 -0.37
C SER A 124 18.28 -12.63 -1.29
N SER A 125 19.31 -12.79 -2.12
CA SER A 125 19.98 -11.67 -2.80
C SER A 125 19.55 -11.39 -4.25
N SER A 126 18.43 -11.94 -4.73
CA SER A 126 17.77 -11.48 -5.97
C SER A 126 17.02 -10.16 -5.74
N GLN A 127 17.77 -9.09 -5.54
CA GLN A 127 17.29 -7.81 -5.01
C GLN A 127 16.48 -6.94 -6.00
N VAL A 128 16.17 -7.38 -7.23
CA VAL A 128 15.45 -6.50 -8.18
C VAL A 128 13.92 -6.60 -8.04
N TYR A 129 13.37 -7.72 -7.55
CA TYR A 129 11.93 -7.91 -7.36
C TYR A 129 11.47 -7.96 -5.90
N ASN A 130 12.40 -7.99 -4.94
CA ASN A 130 12.10 -8.05 -3.51
C ASN A 130 11.35 -6.80 -3.00
N TYR A 131 11.40 -5.68 -3.72
CA TYR A 131 10.63 -4.47 -3.37
C TYR A 131 9.13 -4.59 -3.69
N MET A 132 8.73 -5.48 -4.61
CA MET A 132 7.31 -5.68 -4.97
C MET A 132 6.67 -6.88 -4.26
N LEU A 133 7.47 -7.80 -3.72
CA LEU A 133 7.02 -9.08 -3.18
C LEU A 133 7.48 -9.34 -1.74
N VAL A 134 7.63 -8.30 -0.91
CA VAL A 134 7.54 -8.56 0.54
C VAL A 134 6.10 -9.03 0.78
N PRO A 135 5.87 -10.29 1.18
CA PRO A 135 4.54 -10.72 1.55
C PRO A 135 4.08 -9.79 2.67
N VAL A 136 3.09 -8.95 2.37
CA VAL A 136 2.18 -8.53 3.42
C VAL A 136 1.54 -9.86 3.80
N ASN A 137 1.91 -10.40 4.97
CA ASN A 137 1.11 -11.45 5.59
C ASN A 137 -0.34 -11.02 5.36
N PRO A 138 -1.19 -11.85 4.74
CA PRO A 138 -2.61 -11.59 4.79
C PRO A 138 -2.94 -11.63 6.27
N THR A 139 -2.88 -10.46 6.91
CA THR A 139 -3.46 -10.25 8.20
C THR A 139 -4.89 -10.60 7.91
N ASN A 140 -5.26 -11.79 8.38
CA ASN A 140 -6.64 -12.20 8.55
C ASN A 140 -7.43 -10.92 8.79
N GLU A 141 -8.55 -10.75 8.10
CA GLU A 141 -9.61 -9.83 8.53
C GLU A 141 -10.15 -10.31 9.89
N LYS A 142 -9.28 -10.44 10.89
CA LYS A 142 -9.63 -10.25 12.27
C LYS A 142 -10.00 -8.79 12.33
N LYS A 143 -11.31 -8.53 12.29
CA LYS A 143 -11.92 -7.30 12.79
C LYS A 143 -11.02 -6.74 13.88
N SER A 144 -10.39 -5.61 13.59
CA SER A 144 -9.50 -4.94 14.53
C SER A 144 -10.28 -4.76 15.82
N SER A 145 -9.83 -5.44 16.89
CA SER A 145 -10.40 -5.26 18.24
C SER A 145 -9.92 -3.97 18.89
N PHE A 146 -9.10 -3.18 18.18
CA PHE A 146 -8.56 -1.94 18.68
C PHE A 146 -9.62 -0.83 18.57
N GLN A 147 -10.17 -0.42 19.71
CA GLN A 147 -11.12 0.68 19.79
C GLN A 147 -10.37 2.01 19.80
N LEU A 148 -10.30 2.66 18.64
CA LEU A 148 -9.86 4.05 18.53
C LEU A 148 -11.06 4.97 18.75
N GLN A 149 -10.94 5.97 19.63
CA GLN A 149 -12.00 6.95 19.87
C GLN A 149 -11.62 8.30 19.27
N VAL A 150 -12.53 8.89 18.48
CA VAL A 150 -12.38 10.27 17.99
C VAL A 150 -13.19 11.20 18.90
N VAL A 151 -12.55 12.25 19.41
CA VAL A 151 -13.15 13.25 20.29
C VAL A 151 -12.96 14.64 19.70
N CYS A 152 -14.04 15.40 19.62
CA CYS A 152 -13.96 16.81 19.23
C CYS A 152 -13.69 17.65 20.50
N ASN A 153 -12.68 18.51 20.46
CA ASN A 153 -12.30 19.35 21.60
C ASN A 153 -11.96 20.77 21.16
N ASN A 154 -12.66 21.75 21.73
CA ASN A 154 -12.41 23.18 21.51
C ASN A 154 -11.13 23.70 22.19
N ASN A 155 -10.56 22.95 23.13
CA ASN A 155 -9.37 23.36 23.91
C ASN A 155 -8.05 22.83 23.34
N ILE A 156 -7.99 22.41 22.07
CA ILE A 156 -6.70 22.18 21.43
C ILE A 156 -6.07 23.56 21.24
N ASN A 157 -5.14 23.94 22.11
CA ASN A 157 -4.46 25.23 22.08
C ASN A 157 -4.01 25.55 20.63
N SER A 158 -4.69 26.53 20.04
CA SER A 158 -4.50 26.98 18.65
C SER A 158 -3.37 27.98 18.51
N GLU A 159 -2.81 28.46 19.62
CA GLU A 159 -1.86 29.58 19.63
C GLU A 159 -0.39 29.17 19.61
N THR A 160 -0.07 27.89 19.83
CA THR A 160 1.30 27.40 19.72
C THR A 160 1.52 26.81 18.33
N LEU A 161 2.44 27.40 17.56
CA LEU A 161 2.93 26.83 16.32
C LEU A 161 3.53 25.45 16.63
N VAL A 162 2.85 24.40 16.17
CA VAL A 162 3.30 23.02 16.38
C VAL A 162 3.93 22.53 15.08
N SER A 163 5.10 21.91 15.21
CA SER A 163 5.77 21.17 14.14
C SER A 163 5.41 19.68 14.22
N CYS A 164 5.13 19.06 13.08
CA CYS A 164 4.78 17.63 13.05
C CYS A 164 6.07 16.80 13.17
N PRO A 165 6.24 15.94 14.18
CA PRO A 165 7.47 15.18 14.37
C PRO A 165 7.68 14.05 13.34
N ILE A 166 6.75 13.88 12.38
CA ILE A 166 6.83 12.87 11.32
C ILE A 166 7.24 13.51 9.99
N CYS A 167 6.50 14.49 9.49
CA CYS A 167 6.84 15.19 8.24
C CYS A 167 7.78 16.38 8.43
N LEU A 168 8.01 16.81 9.69
CA LEU A 168 8.81 17.98 10.04
C LEU A 168 8.29 19.30 9.45
N GLU A 169 7.01 19.33 9.03
CA GLU A 169 6.36 20.56 8.63
C GLU A 169 6.00 21.38 9.86
N ASP A 170 6.44 22.64 9.83
CA ASP A 170 6.11 23.64 10.83
C ASP A 170 4.72 24.24 10.57
N ASN A 171 4.13 24.84 11.61
CA ASN A 171 2.86 25.56 11.54
C ASN A 171 1.71 24.69 10.99
N ILE A 172 1.55 23.48 11.52
CA ILE A 172 0.40 22.63 11.19
C ILE A 172 -0.88 23.45 11.38
N ASP A 173 -1.67 23.56 10.32
CA ASP A 173 -2.97 24.23 10.40
C ASP A 173 -3.82 23.56 11.49
N SER A 174 -4.43 24.39 12.31
CA SER A 174 -5.51 24.06 13.25
C SER A 174 -6.53 23.07 12.68
N THR A 175 -6.90 23.22 11.40
CA THR A 175 -7.86 22.34 10.71
C THR A 175 -7.31 20.95 10.39
N ASN A 176 -5.98 20.80 10.34
CA ASN A 176 -5.27 19.57 10.01
C ASN A 176 -4.54 18.96 11.22
N LYS A 177 -4.71 19.56 12.40
CA LYS A 177 -4.01 19.18 13.63
C LYS A 177 -4.79 18.09 14.37
N ILE A 178 -4.07 17.02 14.73
CA ILE A 178 -4.56 15.96 15.61
C ILE A 178 -3.69 15.87 16.84
N GLN A 179 -4.33 15.89 18.01
CA GLN A 179 -3.69 15.61 19.28
C GLN A 179 -4.00 14.18 19.73
N LEU A 180 -2.99 13.44 20.16
CA LEU A 180 -3.17 12.09 20.67
C LEU A 180 -3.56 12.09 22.14
N ASN A 181 -4.03 10.94 22.65
CA ASN A 181 -4.22 10.67 24.09
C ASN A 181 -2.97 10.98 24.95
N CYS A 182 -1.78 10.91 24.37
CA CYS A 182 -0.51 11.24 25.03
C CYS A 182 -0.13 12.73 24.97
N LYS A 183 -1.01 13.60 24.45
CA LYS A 183 -0.85 15.05 24.28
C LYS A 183 0.22 15.49 23.26
N HIS A 184 0.70 14.57 22.43
CA HIS A 184 1.55 14.94 21.29
C HIS A 184 0.68 15.28 20.09
N ASP A 185 1.13 16.28 19.35
CA ASP A 185 0.41 16.86 18.22
C ASP A 185 1.06 16.43 16.89
N TYR A 186 0.23 16.17 15.89
CA TYR A 186 0.60 15.69 14.56
C TYR A 186 -0.31 16.32 13.50
N CYS A 187 0.10 16.30 12.24
CA CYS A 187 -0.84 16.51 11.15
C CYS A 187 -1.65 15.23 10.88
N PHE A 188 -2.88 15.41 10.38
CA PHE A 188 -3.81 14.33 10.04
C PHE A 188 -3.17 13.28 9.13
N ASP A 189 -2.53 13.72 8.04
CA ASP A 189 -2.01 12.80 7.02
C ASP A 189 -0.96 11.85 7.57
N CYS A 190 -0.14 12.34 8.51
CA CYS A 190 0.87 11.52 9.15
C CYS A 190 0.25 10.52 10.13
N ILE A 191 -0.71 10.95 10.95
CA ILE A 191 -1.31 10.04 11.94
C ILE A 191 -2.21 8.99 11.28
N SER A 192 -2.94 9.36 10.23
CA SER A 192 -3.75 8.46 9.42
C SER A 192 -2.89 7.34 8.81
N LYS A 193 -1.69 7.66 8.32
CA LYS A 193 -0.73 6.65 7.86
C LYS A 193 -0.23 5.75 8.99
N VAL A 194 0.09 6.32 10.17
CA VAL A 194 0.55 5.54 11.33
C VAL A 194 -0.51 4.53 11.77
N ILE A 195 -1.77 4.97 11.85
CA ILE A 195 -2.91 4.12 12.21
C ILE A 195 -3.07 3.01 11.18
N HIS A 196 -3.14 3.35 9.89
CA HIS A 196 -3.30 2.39 8.80
C HIS A 196 -2.15 1.38 8.69
N MET A 197 -0.92 1.78 9.00
CA MET A 197 0.24 0.88 8.98
C MET A 197 0.32 -0.02 10.22
N ASN A 198 -0.31 0.36 11.34
CA ASN A 198 -0.21 -0.33 12.62
C ASN A 198 -1.59 -0.64 13.20
N ASN A 199 -2.45 -1.31 12.41
CA ASN A 199 -3.87 -1.54 12.71
C ASN A 199 -4.17 -2.24 14.05
N GLU A 200 -3.22 -2.98 14.62
CA GLU A 200 -3.43 -3.72 15.87
C GLU A 200 -3.11 -2.89 17.13
N ASN A 201 -2.12 -2.00 17.06
CA ASN A 201 -1.62 -1.25 18.22
C ASN A 201 -0.81 -0.02 17.77
N PRO A 202 -1.47 1.01 17.22
CA PRO A 202 -0.77 2.21 16.76
C PRO A 202 -0.12 2.90 17.96
N LYS A 203 1.14 3.32 17.81
CA LYS A 203 1.94 3.94 18.88
C LYS A 203 2.41 5.34 18.47
N CYS A 204 2.37 6.26 19.42
CA CYS A 204 2.93 7.60 19.26
C CYS A 204 4.43 7.51 18.90
N SER A 205 4.88 8.24 17.89
CA SER A 205 6.28 8.22 17.45
C SER A 205 7.23 8.81 18.49
N LEU A 206 6.76 9.75 19.32
CA LEU A 206 7.56 10.43 20.34
C LEU A 206 7.67 9.63 21.64
N CYS A 207 6.54 9.27 22.25
CA CYS A 207 6.54 8.62 23.57
C CYS A 207 6.22 7.12 23.55
N ARG A 208 5.94 6.54 22.38
CA ARG A 208 5.62 5.12 22.18
C ARG A 208 4.38 4.59 22.93
N LYS A 209 3.61 5.46 23.59
CA LYS A 209 2.29 5.12 24.15
C LYS A 209 1.32 4.71 23.05
N THR A 210 0.49 3.72 23.32
CA THR A 210 -0.60 3.28 22.45
C THR A 210 -1.61 4.40 22.22
N ILE A 211 -2.03 4.58 20.97
CA ILE A 211 -2.90 5.66 20.51
C ILE A 211 -4.35 5.20 20.62
N THR A 212 -5.02 5.47 21.74
CA THR A 212 -6.42 5.08 21.96
C THR A 212 -7.42 6.16 21.59
N THR A 213 -6.98 7.41 21.50
CA THR A 213 -7.86 8.57 21.31
C THR A 213 -7.20 9.59 20.39
N LEU A 214 -7.97 10.09 19.44
CA LEU A 214 -7.64 11.23 18.59
C LEU A 214 -8.52 12.41 18.97
N CYS A 215 -7.89 13.51 19.38
CA CYS A 215 -8.54 14.77 19.67
C CYS A 215 -8.40 15.67 18.43
N ILE A 216 -9.53 16.12 17.90
CA ILE A 216 -9.61 17.00 16.72
C ILE A 216 -10.29 18.30 17.15
N GLN A 217 -9.90 19.41 16.52
CA GLN A 217 -10.54 20.69 16.78
C GLN A 217 -11.98 20.67 16.29
N ASP A 218 -12.88 21.19 17.13
CA ASP A 218 -14.31 21.24 16.85
C ASP A 218 -14.58 22.05 15.56
N GLY A 219 -15.42 21.50 14.68
CA GLY A 219 -15.70 22.06 13.35
C GLY A 219 -15.01 21.36 12.18
N CYS A 220 -14.04 20.47 12.41
CA CYS A 220 -13.33 19.73 11.36
C CYS A 220 -14.08 18.44 10.93
N LYS A 221 -15.33 18.58 10.44
CA LYS A 221 -16.18 17.45 10.05
C LYS A 221 -15.54 16.53 9.01
N GLU A 222 -14.83 17.09 8.05
CA GLU A 222 -14.17 16.35 6.97
C GLU A 222 -13.09 15.39 7.49
N LEU A 223 -12.34 15.77 8.53
CA LEU A 223 -11.35 14.88 9.14
C LEU A 223 -11.99 13.71 9.89
N ILE A 224 -13.13 13.97 10.54
CA ILE A 224 -13.88 12.94 11.28
C ILE A 224 -14.42 11.89 10.29
N ASP A 225 -15.00 12.34 9.17
CA ASP A 225 -15.51 11.46 8.13
C ASP A 225 -14.38 10.63 7.49
N ASN A 226 -13.23 11.25 7.23
CA ASN A 226 -12.05 10.55 6.71
C ASN A 226 -11.48 9.53 7.70
N LEU A 227 -11.47 9.82 9.02
CA LEU A 227 -11.02 8.87 10.04
C LEU A 227 -12.01 7.71 10.23
N ASN A 228 -13.31 8.00 10.22
CA ASN A 228 -14.34 6.97 10.28
C ASN A 228 -14.27 6.04 9.05
N GLY A 229 -13.87 6.56 7.88
CA GLY A 229 -13.61 5.75 6.69
C GLY A 229 -12.32 4.92 6.75
N ILE A 230 -11.35 5.29 7.60
CA ILE A 230 -10.13 4.49 7.85
C ILE A 230 -10.38 3.43 8.92
N MET A 231 -11.30 3.68 9.85
CA MET A 231 -11.62 2.80 10.98
C MET A 231 -12.65 1.71 10.66
N ASN A 232 -13.40 1.82 9.55
CA ASN A 232 -14.40 0.84 9.09
C ASN A 232 -13.89 0.06 7.87
#